data_AF-A0A2V5MYT5-F1
#
_entry.id   AF-A0A2V5MYT5-F1
#
_cell.length_a   1.000
_cell.length_b   1.000
_cell.length_c   1.000
_cell.angle_alpha   90.00
_cell.angle_beta   90.00
_cell.angle_gamma   90.00
#
_symmetry.space_group_name_H-M   'P 1'
#
loop_
_entity.id
_entity.type
_entity.pdbx_description
1 polymer ?
#
loop_
_entity_poly.entity_id
_entity_poly.type
_entity_poly.pdbx_seq_one_letter_code
_entity_poly.pdbx_strand_id
1 'polypeptide(L)'
;MFVAVGNEGALVTSRDGMTWTARDAGTDNRLRGIAYGNNTFVAVGFAGTILTSKNGVRWTVRDSGSHERLQNVTWTNGTFVAVSKNGLMLSSKDGLHWPRAISATAARR
;
A
#
# COMPACT_ATOMS: atom_id res chain seq x y z
N MET A 1 5.97 11.67 11.51
CA MET A 1 6.27 11.64 10.05
C MET A 1 4.95 11.46 9.33
N PHE A 2 4.68 12.32 8.38
CA PHE A 2 3.52 12.27 7.50
C PHE A 2 3.97 11.78 6.13
N VAL A 3 3.08 11.02 5.48
CA VAL A 3 3.28 10.54 4.11
C VAL A 3 1.96 10.75 3.37
N ALA A 4 2.02 11.32 2.17
CA ALA A 4 0.89 11.40 1.27
C ALA A 4 1.26 10.79 -0.08
N VAL A 5 0.26 10.19 -0.73
CA VAL A 5 0.39 9.47 -2.00
C VAL A 5 -0.69 9.92 -2.97
N GLY A 6 -0.44 9.81 -4.28
CA GLY A 6 -1.38 10.30 -5.28
C GLY A 6 -1.17 9.80 -6.71
N ASN A 7 -1.59 10.62 -7.67
CA ASN A 7 -1.53 10.30 -9.11
C ASN A 7 -0.09 10.24 -9.61
N GLU A 8 0.14 9.48 -10.70
CA GLU A 8 1.43 9.47 -11.41
C GLU A 8 2.61 9.18 -10.47
N GLY A 9 2.45 8.21 -9.57
CA GLY A 9 3.50 7.87 -8.60
C GLY A 9 3.76 8.91 -7.51
N ALA A 10 2.96 9.99 -7.41
CA ALA A 10 3.20 11.06 -6.45
C ALA A 10 3.33 10.51 -5.02
N LEU A 11 4.49 10.76 -4.42
CA LEU A 11 4.82 10.36 -3.06
C LEU A 11 5.59 11.49 -2.39
N VAL A 12 5.03 12.00 -1.29
CA VAL A 12 5.62 13.10 -0.53
C VAL A 12 5.67 12.76 0.95
N THR A 13 6.66 13.31 1.65
CA THR A 13 6.83 13.13 3.10
C THR A 13 7.07 14.44 3.80
N SER A 14 6.65 14.51 5.07
CA SER A 14 6.83 15.69 5.91
C SER A 14 7.07 15.28 7.37
N ARG A 15 7.93 16.01 8.08
CA ARG A 15 8.09 15.82 9.53
C ARG A 15 7.08 16.61 10.34
N ASP A 16 6.61 17.73 9.82
CA ASP A 16 5.81 18.74 10.51
C ASP A 16 4.39 18.92 9.92
N GLY A 17 4.10 18.30 8.78
CA GLY A 17 2.84 18.44 8.04
C GLY A 17 2.71 19.73 7.23
N MET A 18 3.69 20.63 7.33
CA MET A 18 3.69 21.95 6.69
C MET A 18 4.61 21.96 5.46
N THR A 19 5.83 21.45 5.59
CA THR A 19 6.80 21.38 4.50
C THR A 19 6.90 19.96 3.98
N TRP A 20 6.74 19.79 2.67
CA TRP A 20 6.70 18.48 2.03
C TRP A 20 7.87 18.29 1.07
N THR A 21 8.49 17.11 1.12
CA THR A 21 9.57 16.71 0.22
C THR A 21 9.09 15.57 -0.66
N ALA A 22 9.23 15.74 -1.98
CA ALA A 22 8.99 14.68 -2.95
C ALA A 22 9.97 13.51 -2.75
N ARG A 23 9.47 12.30 -2.95
CA ARG A 23 10.25 11.06 -2.89
C ARG A 23 10.00 10.27 -4.15
N ASP A 24 11.01 9.51 -4.56
CA ASP A 24 10.88 8.54 -5.61
C ASP A 24 10.07 7.33 -5.11
N ALA A 25 8.97 7.04 -5.80
CA ALA A 25 8.10 5.89 -5.52
C ALA A 25 8.58 4.61 -6.23
N GLY A 26 9.47 4.72 -7.23
CA GLY A 26 9.89 3.62 -8.09
C GLY A 26 8.80 3.12 -9.04
N THR A 27 7.75 3.93 -9.27
CA THR A 27 6.63 3.62 -10.18
C THR A 27 5.87 4.90 -10.51
N ASP A 28 5.30 4.96 -11.72
CA ASP A 28 4.37 6.02 -12.15
C ASP A 28 2.90 5.63 -11.92
N ASN A 29 2.65 4.45 -11.34
CA ASN A 29 1.28 4.01 -11.08
C ASN A 29 0.60 4.91 -10.04
N ARG A 30 -0.70 5.17 -10.27
CA ARG A 30 -1.54 5.92 -9.33
C ARG A 30 -1.64 5.19 -8.00
N LEU A 31 -1.20 5.85 -6.93
CA LEU A 31 -1.32 5.39 -5.55
C LEU A 31 -2.65 5.89 -4.97
N ARG A 32 -3.34 5.03 -4.22
CA ARG A 32 -4.74 5.26 -3.79
C ARG A 32 -4.93 5.20 -2.29
N GLY A 33 -4.14 4.40 -1.59
CA GLY A 33 -4.23 4.26 -0.15
C GLY A 33 -2.85 4.12 0.47
N ILE A 34 -2.75 4.51 1.74
CA ILE A 34 -1.55 4.33 2.55
C ILE A 34 -1.95 4.02 3.99
N ALA A 35 -1.22 3.10 4.61
CA ALA A 35 -1.33 2.76 6.03
C ALA A 35 0.06 2.66 6.67
N TYR A 36 0.12 2.89 7.97
CA TYR A 36 1.31 2.65 8.77
C TYR A 36 1.00 1.63 9.87
N GLY A 37 1.85 0.61 9.98
CA GLY A 37 1.69 -0.49 10.92
C GLY A 37 2.95 -1.37 10.95
N ASN A 38 3.18 -2.12 12.03
CA ASN A 38 4.39 -2.95 12.16
C ASN A 38 5.71 -2.23 11.81
N ASN A 39 5.78 -0.95 12.19
CA ASN A 39 6.90 -0.07 11.86
C ASN A 39 7.21 0.07 10.35
N THR A 40 6.19 -0.08 9.50
CA THR A 40 6.25 -0.06 8.03
C THR A 40 5.13 0.81 7.48
N PHE A 41 5.46 1.71 6.55
CA PHE A 41 4.49 2.34 5.65
C PHE A 41 4.19 1.38 4.50
N VAL A 42 2.91 1.21 4.18
CA VAL A 42 2.42 0.44 3.04
C VAL A 42 1.54 1.35 2.21
N ALA A 43 1.91 1.61 0.96
CA ALA A 43 1.06 2.28 -0.02
C ALA A 43 0.56 1.29 -1.06
N VAL A 44 -0.67 1.46 -1.53
CA VAL A 44 -1.29 0.60 -2.55
C VAL A 44 -1.88 1.41 -3.68
N GLY A 45 -1.96 0.83 -4.88
CA GLY A 45 -2.43 1.54 -6.06
C GLY A 45 -2.84 0.68 -7.24
N PHE A 46 -2.79 1.29 -8.42
CA PHE A 46 -3.17 0.66 -9.69
C PHE A 46 -2.20 -0.44 -10.10
N ALA A 47 -2.64 -1.33 -10.99
CA ALA A 47 -1.86 -2.48 -11.49
C ALA A 47 -1.30 -3.36 -10.37
N GLY A 48 -2.03 -3.49 -9.26
CA GLY A 48 -1.62 -4.26 -8.09
C GLY A 48 -0.42 -3.67 -7.35
N THR A 49 -0.09 -2.39 -7.56
CA THR A 49 1.08 -1.76 -6.95
C THR A 49 0.99 -1.80 -5.43
N ILE A 50 2.04 -2.31 -4.79
CA ILE A 50 2.29 -2.20 -3.36
C ILE A 50 3.69 -1.61 -3.16
N LEU A 51 3.80 -0.55 -2.36
CA LEU A 51 5.07 0.04 -1.98
C LEU A 51 5.24 -0.05 -0.47
N THR A 52 6.47 -0.28 -0.03
CA THR A 52 6.82 -0.31 1.40
C THR A 52 7.98 0.60 1.75
N SER A 53 7.94 1.16 2.95
CA SER A 53 9.07 1.87 3.53
C SER A 53 9.12 1.74 5.05
N LYS A 54 10.31 1.58 5.62
CA LYS A 54 10.53 1.65 7.07
C LYS A 54 10.73 3.08 7.59
N ASN A 55 11.10 4.02 6.72
CA ASN A 55 11.49 5.37 7.11
C ASN A 55 10.77 6.49 6.34
N GLY A 56 9.91 6.13 5.38
CA GLY A 56 9.18 7.07 4.52
C GLY A 56 10.05 7.72 3.43
N VAL A 57 11.36 7.47 3.41
CA VAL A 57 12.29 8.10 2.47
C VAL A 57 12.64 7.16 1.31
N ARG A 58 12.96 5.91 1.61
CA ARG A 58 13.28 4.88 0.61
C ARG A 58 12.11 3.93 0.47
N TRP A 59 11.59 3.80 -0.74
CA TRP A 59 10.44 2.96 -1.05
C TRP A 59 10.86 1.75 -1.88
N THR A 60 10.16 0.64 -1.67
CA THR A 60 10.42 -0.60 -2.40
C THR A 60 9.11 -1.16 -2.90
N VAL A 61 9.03 -1.40 -4.22
CA VAL A 61 7.92 -2.09 -4.87
C VAL A 61 7.87 -3.54 -4.38
N ARG A 62 6.68 -4.01 -4.02
CA ARG A 62 6.40 -5.38 -3.60
C ARG A 62 5.45 -6.02 -4.59
N ASP A 63 5.69 -7.28 -4.90
CA ASP A 63 4.77 -8.08 -5.68
C ASP A 63 3.52 -8.37 -4.85
N SER A 64 2.35 -8.10 -5.43
CA SER A 64 1.05 -8.38 -4.84
C SER A 64 0.43 -9.69 -5.36
N GLY A 65 1.03 -10.29 -6.39
CA GLY A 65 0.46 -11.43 -7.12
C GLY A 65 -0.82 -11.09 -7.89
N SER A 66 -1.12 -9.80 -8.10
CA SER A 66 -2.32 -9.33 -8.79
C SER A 66 -2.02 -8.11 -9.66
N HIS A 67 -2.84 -7.89 -10.69
CA HIS A 67 -2.83 -6.67 -11.51
C HIS A 67 -4.06 -5.79 -11.23
N GLU A 68 -4.85 -6.13 -10.21
CA GLU A 68 -6.08 -5.42 -9.84
C GLU A 68 -5.82 -4.00 -9.32
N ARG A 69 -6.85 -3.15 -9.38
CA ARG A 69 -6.76 -1.80 -8.82
C ARG A 69 -7.00 -1.84 -7.31
N LEU A 70 -5.93 -1.83 -6.52
CA LEU A 70 -6.02 -1.70 -5.07
C LEU A 70 -6.45 -0.28 -4.71
N GLN A 71 -7.58 -0.16 -4.03
CA GLN A 71 -8.24 1.13 -3.72
C GLN A 71 -7.86 1.66 -2.36
N ASN A 72 -7.61 0.78 -1.39
CA ASN A 72 -7.34 1.16 -0.02
C ASN A 72 -6.51 0.09 0.69
N VAL A 73 -5.83 0.50 1.76
CA VAL A 73 -5.12 -0.37 2.68
C VAL A 73 -5.30 0.14 4.10
N THR A 74 -5.51 -0.76 5.05
CA THR A 74 -5.57 -0.45 6.48
C THR A 74 -4.65 -1.39 7.27
N TRP A 75 -4.23 -0.96 8.46
CA TRP A 75 -3.55 -1.81 9.44
C TRP A 75 -4.48 -2.03 10.64
N THR A 76 -4.88 -3.28 10.86
CA THR A 76 -5.77 -3.65 11.97
C THR A 76 -5.45 -5.05 12.49
N ASN A 77 -5.59 -5.26 13.80
CA ASN A 77 -5.33 -6.56 14.45
C ASN A 77 -4.01 -7.22 13.99
N GLY A 78 -2.94 -6.42 13.95
CA GLY A 78 -1.61 -6.89 13.55
C GLY A 78 -1.51 -7.30 12.08
N THR A 79 -2.36 -6.80 11.19
CA THR A 79 -2.45 -7.23 9.79
C THR A 79 -2.74 -6.05 8.87
N PHE A 80 -2.00 -5.93 7.78
CA PHE A 80 -2.36 -5.09 6.65
C PHE A 80 -3.44 -5.77 5.85
N VAL A 81 -4.46 -5.01 5.46
CA VAL A 81 -5.55 -5.46 4.60
C VAL A 81 -5.65 -4.48 3.45
N ALA A 82 -5.40 -4.95 2.22
CA ALA A 82 -5.57 -4.18 0.99
C ALA A 82 -6.78 -4.71 0.22
N VAL A 83 -7.59 -3.81 -0.35
CA VAL A 83 -8.84 -4.17 -1.04
C VAL A 83 -8.91 -3.53 -2.42
N SER A 84 -9.54 -4.23 -3.36
CA SER A 84 -9.88 -3.71 -4.68
C SER A 84 -11.37 -3.44 -4.82
N LYS A 85 -11.76 -2.71 -5.88
CA LYS A 85 -13.17 -2.53 -6.25
C LYS A 85 -13.85 -3.86 -6.66
N ASN A 86 -13.09 -4.81 -7.17
CA ASN A 86 -13.59 -6.08 -7.73
C ASN A 86 -13.72 -7.19 -6.67
N GLY A 87 -13.62 -6.86 -5.38
CA GLY A 87 -13.77 -7.81 -4.28
C GLY A 87 -12.49 -8.59 -3.91
N LEU A 88 -11.38 -8.36 -4.61
CA LEU A 88 -10.07 -8.87 -4.18
C LEU A 88 -9.72 -8.27 -2.81
N MET A 89 -9.30 -9.13 -1.89
CA MET A 89 -8.69 -8.78 -0.60
C MET A 89 -7.33 -9.46 -0.50
N LEU A 90 -6.30 -8.68 -0.18
CA LEU A 90 -4.96 -9.16 0.15
C LEU A 90 -4.68 -8.86 1.62
N SER A 91 -3.95 -9.74 2.29
CA SER A 91 -3.54 -9.52 3.68
C SER A 91 -2.05 -9.79 3.87
N SER A 92 -1.43 -9.08 4.81
CA SER A 92 -0.01 -9.27 5.13
C SER A 92 0.28 -8.88 6.56
N LYS A 93 1.07 -9.68 7.29
CA LYS A 93 1.50 -9.37 8.66
C LYS A 93 2.69 -8.40 8.70
N ASP A 94 3.50 -8.40 7.66
CA ASP A 94 4.75 -7.63 7.59
C ASP A 94 4.72 -6.49 6.55
N GLY A 95 3.74 -6.51 5.65
CA GLY A 95 3.62 -5.61 4.50
C GLY A 95 4.59 -5.93 3.37
N LEU A 96 5.48 -6.91 3.55
CA LEU A 96 6.54 -7.29 2.61
C LEU A 96 6.10 -8.47 1.74
N HIS A 97 5.41 -9.44 2.35
CA HIS A 97 4.92 -10.64 1.67
C HIS A 97 3.40 -10.63 1.63
N TRP A 98 2.85 -10.75 0.43
CA TRP A 98 1.40 -10.73 0.20
C TRP A 98 0.99 -12.09 -0.39
N PRO A 99 0.61 -13.06 0.46
CA PRO A 99 0.15 -14.36 0.00
C PRO A 99 -1.07 -14.21 -0.93
N ARG A 100 -1.24 -15.21 -1.80
CA ARG A 100 -2.30 -15.24 -2.83
C ARG A 100 -3.66 -14.87 -2.24
N ALA A 101 -4.36 -14.03 -3.00
CA ALA A 101 -5.71 -13.56 -2.81
C ALA A 101 -6.65 -14.58 -2.14
N ILE A 102 -7.23 -14.20 -1.00
CA ILE A 102 -8.43 -14.87 -0.49
C ILE A 102 -9.61 -14.14 -1.11
N SER A 103 -10.32 -14.79 -2.03
CA SER A 103 -11.58 -14.25 -2.53
C SER A 103 -12.60 -14.24 -1.40
N ALA A 104 -13.25 -13.11 -1.14
CA ALA A 104 -14.32 -13.02 -0.15
C ALA A 104 -15.54 -13.91 -0.50
N THR A 105 -15.63 -14.42 -1.74
CA THR A 105 -16.63 -15.41 -2.15
C THR A 105 -16.27 -16.86 -1.78
N ALA A 106 -15.05 -17.14 -1.33
CA ALA A 106 -14.61 -18.50 -0.99
C ALA A 106 -14.90 -18.89 0.47
N ALA A 107 -15.32 -17.95 1.33
CA ALA A 107 -15.55 -18.17 2.75
C ALA A 107 -17.02 -18.53 3.12
N ARG A 108 -17.86 -18.84 2.13
CA ARG A 108 -19.21 -19.39 2.37
C ARG A 108 -19.27 -20.86 1.94
N ARG A 109 -18.71 -21.76 2.75
CA ARG A 109 -19.11 -23.17 2.83
C ARG A 109 -18.97 -23.63 4.27
#